data_AF-A0A6B3QZ76-F1
#
_entry.id   AF-A0A6B3QZ76-F1
#
_cell.length_a   1.000
_cell.length_b   1.000
_cell.length_c   1.000
_cell.angle_alpha   90.00
_cell.angle_beta   90.00
_cell.angle_gamma   90.00
#
_symmetry.space_group_name_H-M   'P 1'
#
loop_
_entity.id
_entity.type
_entity.pdbx_description
1 polymer ?
#
loop_
_entity_poly.entity_id
_entity_poly.type
_entity_poly.pdbx_seq_one_letter_code
_entity_poly.pdbx_strand_id
1 'polypeptide(L)'
;MQHPVGSPLPPPHQPGHGPALGWSPAAHHPGPPQGPAPLPPPAPGYPVAPRQAPHPGPGPAPHPGSGPAPHQPPPAPAPHQPAPAAPVPDTTGHVPLPPGGPVAVPSVPPATAAAPDPTTTTLAVLLIGPAGAGKTSVAKYWADHRRVPTAHISLDDVREWVRSGYADPQTGWNEHSEAQYRLARRTCGFSARNFLANGISCILDDAVFPDRPVVGLGGWKRHVGPGLLPVVLLPGLDIVLERNAERSGNRRLTDEEVARIHGRMAGWYGSGLPIIDNSQLDIPETAHLLDEVLSRSIASPPSW
;
A
#
# COMPACT_ATOMS: atom_id res chain seq x y z
N MET A 1 66.76 22.46 27.00
CA MET A 1 66.87 22.01 25.60
C MET A 1 65.64 22.51 24.87
N GLN A 2 65.86 23.28 23.80
CA GLN A 2 64.89 24.07 23.05
C GLN A 2 64.27 23.25 21.89
N HIS A 3 63.14 23.73 21.37
CA HIS A 3 62.21 23.22 20.33
C HIS A 3 62.84 22.59 19.05
N PRO A 4 62.07 21.79 18.26
CA PRO A 4 61.37 22.33 17.08
C PRO A 4 59.96 21.70 16.84
N VAL A 5 58.91 22.47 16.56
CA VAL A 5 58.43 23.02 15.25
C VAL A 5 57.93 21.94 14.30
N GLY A 6 56.63 22.02 13.97
CA GLY A 6 55.95 21.15 13.01
C GLY A 6 56.07 21.59 11.53
N SER A 7 55.97 20.56 10.69
CA SER A 7 55.40 20.43 9.32
C SER A 7 55.88 21.31 8.14
N PRO A 8 55.85 20.72 6.92
CA PRO A 8 54.84 21.21 5.96
C PRO A 8 54.03 20.10 5.26
N LEU A 9 52.78 20.46 4.95
CA LEU A 9 51.82 19.70 4.14
C LEU A 9 52.20 19.72 2.64
N PRO A 10 51.85 18.68 1.86
CA PRO A 10 52.07 18.64 0.42
C PRO A 10 51.09 19.56 -0.36
N PRO A 11 51.48 20.03 -1.56
CA PRO A 11 50.71 21.00 -2.34
C PRO A 11 49.45 20.39 -3.00
N PRO A 12 48.44 21.22 -3.34
CA PRO A 12 47.21 20.76 -3.98
C PRO A 12 47.42 20.44 -5.47
N HIS A 13 46.76 19.38 -5.94
CA HIS A 13 46.73 19.01 -7.36
C HIS A 13 45.87 19.99 -8.18
N GLN A 14 46.46 20.58 -9.22
CA GLN A 14 45.74 21.27 -10.31
C GLN A 14 45.19 20.24 -11.31
N PRO A 15 44.00 20.46 -11.89
CA PRO A 15 43.47 19.64 -12.96
C PRO A 15 44.01 20.11 -14.31
N GLY A 16 44.86 19.30 -14.93
CA GLY A 16 45.43 19.57 -16.25
C GLY A 16 45.47 18.33 -17.13
N HIS A 17 44.69 18.38 -18.21
CA HIS A 17 44.90 17.76 -19.52
C HIS A 17 45.12 16.24 -19.60
N GLY A 18 44.05 15.54 -19.99
CA GLY A 18 44.14 14.20 -20.58
C GLY A 18 44.64 14.23 -22.03
N PRO A 19 45.23 13.14 -22.53
CA PRO A 19 45.50 12.97 -23.94
C PRO A 19 44.31 12.33 -24.65
N ALA A 20 43.97 12.94 -25.79
CA ALA A 20 42.98 12.51 -26.76
C ALA A 20 43.47 11.31 -27.58
N LEU A 21 42.57 10.37 -27.84
CA LEU A 21 42.49 9.67 -29.12
C LEU A 21 41.07 9.89 -29.65
N GLY A 22 41.00 10.64 -30.75
CA GLY A 22 39.76 11.06 -31.38
C GLY A 22 39.18 10.03 -32.34
N TRP A 23 37.86 10.10 -32.53
CA TRP A 23 37.33 10.43 -33.84
C TRP A 23 35.94 11.08 -33.75
N SER A 24 35.66 11.91 -34.75
CA SER A 24 34.69 13.00 -34.77
C SER A 24 33.25 12.61 -35.18
N PRO A 25 32.27 13.50 -34.94
CA PRO A 25 30.84 13.31 -35.23
C PRO A 25 30.42 13.94 -36.57
N ALA A 26 29.45 13.34 -37.25
CA ALA A 26 28.42 14.03 -38.06
C ALA A 26 27.50 13.00 -38.75
N ALA A 27 26.18 13.13 -38.53
CA ALA A 27 25.17 13.32 -39.57
C ALA A 27 23.76 12.98 -39.04
N HIS A 28 22.96 14.02 -38.82
CA HIS A 28 21.51 13.95 -38.83
C HIS A 28 21.02 13.68 -40.26
N HIS A 29 20.02 12.81 -40.45
CA HIS A 29 18.73 13.09 -41.13
C HIS A 29 17.85 11.82 -41.24
N PRO A 30 16.52 11.95 -41.43
CA PRO A 30 15.51 11.02 -40.94
C PRO A 30 15.02 10.02 -42.01
N GLY A 31 14.64 8.81 -41.57
CA GLY A 31 13.97 7.79 -42.40
C GLY A 31 12.54 7.50 -41.93
N PRO A 32 11.61 7.08 -42.82
CA PRO A 32 10.16 7.07 -42.60
C PRO A 32 9.69 5.90 -41.71
N PRO A 33 8.46 5.98 -41.13
CA PRO A 33 7.94 4.94 -40.25
C PRO A 33 7.52 3.70 -41.06
N GLN A 34 8.09 2.55 -40.69
CA GLN A 34 7.65 1.24 -41.16
C GLN A 34 6.35 0.86 -40.42
N GLY A 35 5.33 0.48 -41.19
CA GLY A 35 4.02 0.04 -40.69
C GLY A 35 4.07 -1.31 -39.96
N PRO A 36 2.95 -1.74 -39.34
CA PRO A 36 2.92 -2.93 -38.51
C PRO A 36 3.05 -4.22 -39.34
N ALA A 37 3.81 -5.18 -38.82
CA ALA A 37 4.04 -6.49 -39.41
C ALA A 37 2.74 -7.33 -39.52
N PRO A 38 2.64 -8.27 -40.48
CA PRO A 38 1.44 -9.09 -40.69
C PRO A 38 1.29 -10.15 -39.59
N LEU A 39 0.03 -10.36 -39.16
CA LEU A 39 -0.36 -11.44 -38.24
C LEU A 39 -0.25 -12.83 -38.90
N PRO A 40 0.12 -13.89 -38.16
CA PRO A 40 0.13 -15.26 -38.67
C PRO A 40 -1.30 -15.83 -38.86
N PRO A 41 -1.49 -16.81 -39.76
CA PRO A 41 -2.81 -17.38 -40.06
C PRO A 41 -3.36 -18.23 -38.89
N PRO A 42 -4.69 -18.28 -38.69
CA PRO A 42 -5.30 -19.11 -37.65
C PRO A 42 -5.35 -20.59 -38.04
N ALA A 43 -5.15 -21.46 -37.04
CA ALA A 43 -5.26 -22.91 -37.16
C ALA A 43 -6.72 -23.37 -37.40
N PRO A 44 -6.96 -24.45 -38.15
CA PRO A 44 -8.30 -24.91 -38.50
C PRO A 44 -8.95 -25.74 -37.39
N GLY A 45 -10.18 -25.38 -37.04
CA GLY A 45 -11.11 -26.25 -36.31
C GLY A 45 -11.66 -25.61 -35.05
N TYR A 46 -12.83 -24.97 -35.15
CA TYR A 46 -13.98 -25.03 -34.22
C TYR A 46 -15.12 -24.17 -34.84
N PRO A 47 -16.40 -24.56 -34.70
CA PRO A 47 -17.50 -23.98 -35.47
C PRO A 47 -17.94 -22.61 -34.97
N VAL A 48 -18.16 -21.69 -35.92
CA VAL A 48 -18.63 -20.31 -35.69
C VAL A 48 -20.15 -20.28 -35.58
N ALA A 49 -20.69 -19.70 -34.51
CA ALA A 49 -22.12 -19.42 -34.33
C ALA A 49 -22.57 -18.23 -35.20
N PRO A 50 -23.79 -18.23 -35.77
CA PRO A 50 -24.22 -17.19 -36.70
C PRO A 50 -24.64 -15.90 -35.99
N ARG A 51 -24.18 -14.76 -36.55
CA ARG A 51 -24.57 -13.40 -36.17
C ARG A 51 -25.99 -13.09 -36.65
N GLN A 52 -26.85 -12.58 -35.76
CA GLN A 52 -28.18 -12.07 -36.10
C GLN A 52 -28.13 -10.58 -36.50
N ALA A 53 -28.88 -10.23 -37.54
CA ALA A 53 -29.03 -8.89 -38.12
C ALA A 53 -30.11 -8.06 -37.38
N PRO A 54 -30.11 -6.71 -37.48
CA PRO A 54 -31.04 -5.86 -36.74
C PRO A 54 -32.37 -5.64 -37.50
N HIS A 55 -33.49 -5.66 -36.79
CA HIS A 55 -34.83 -5.34 -37.33
C HIS A 55 -35.19 -3.85 -37.11
N PRO A 56 -35.92 -3.21 -38.05
CA PRO A 56 -36.39 -1.83 -37.94
C PRO A 56 -37.76 -1.74 -37.23
N GLY A 57 -37.99 -0.64 -36.50
CA GLY A 57 -39.25 -0.35 -35.81
C GLY A 57 -40.34 0.26 -36.71
N PRO A 58 -41.55 0.48 -36.17
CA PRO A 58 -42.46 1.50 -36.68
C PRO A 58 -43.00 2.45 -35.60
N GLY A 59 -43.29 3.68 -36.03
CA GLY A 59 -43.81 4.83 -35.26
C GLY A 59 -45.35 4.87 -35.09
N PRO A 60 -45.98 6.05 -34.87
CA PRO A 60 -46.92 6.24 -33.75
C PRO A 60 -48.38 6.65 -34.12
N ALA A 61 -49.20 6.82 -33.05
CA ALA A 61 -50.43 7.64 -32.88
C ALA A 61 -51.82 6.92 -32.98
N PRO A 62 -52.96 7.51 -32.53
CA PRO A 62 -53.23 8.65 -31.62
C PRO A 62 -54.29 8.38 -30.51
N HIS A 63 -54.46 9.35 -29.60
CA HIS A 63 -55.53 9.46 -28.59
C HIS A 63 -56.90 9.90 -29.18
N PRO A 64 -58.02 9.58 -28.49
CA PRO A 64 -58.90 10.60 -27.88
C PRO A 64 -59.39 10.11 -26.50
N GLY A 65 -60.02 10.85 -25.58
CA GLY A 65 -60.61 12.18 -25.50
C GLY A 65 -61.28 12.26 -24.11
N SER A 66 -61.38 13.46 -23.55
CA SER A 66 -61.84 13.79 -22.19
C SER A 66 -63.38 13.75 -22.02
N GLY A 67 -63.86 13.29 -20.86
CA GLY A 67 -65.26 13.45 -20.39
C GLY A 67 -65.44 13.11 -18.89
N PRO A 68 -66.43 13.70 -18.17
CA PRO A 68 -66.33 14.01 -16.75
C PRO A 68 -66.95 12.98 -15.77
N ALA A 69 -66.56 13.09 -14.50
CA ALA A 69 -67.04 12.29 -13.35
C ALA A 69 -68.48 12.66 -12.92
N PRO A 70 -69.19 11.74 -12.24
CA PRO A 70 -69.61 12.05 -10.86
C PRO A 70 -69.67 10.86 -9.86
N HIS A 71 -69.36 11.20 -8.60
CA HIS A 71 -69.82 10.74 -7.28
C HIS A 71 -69.98 9.24 -6.88
N GLN A 72 -69.44 8.95 -5.70
CA GLN A 72 -69.26 7.66 -4.99
C GLN A 72 -70.49 7.11 -4.24
N PRO A 73 -70.49 5.80 -3.93
CA PRO A 73 -71.00 5.22 -2.67
C PRO A 73 -69.88 4.50 -1.83
N PRO A 74 -70.13 4.18 -0.53
CA PRO A 74 -69.13 3.79 0.49
C PRO A 74 -68.70 2.29 0.43
N PRO A 75 -67.72 1.83 1.24
CA PRO A 75 -66.71 0.85 0.83
C PRO A 75 -67.13 -0.62 1.05
N ALA A 76 -66.66 -1.50 0.15
CA ALA A 76 -66.70 -2.95 0.32
C ALA A 76 -65.36 -3.46 0.89
N PRO A 77 -65.36 -4.52 1.71
CA PRO A 77 -64.16 -5.07 2.33
C PRO A 77 -63.20 -5.67 1.28
N ALA A 78 -61.91 -5.44 1.48
CA ALA A 78 -60.84 -5.78 0.55
C ALA A 78 -60.79 -7.30 0.26
N PRO A 79 -60.65 -7.73 -1.01
CA PRO A 79 -60.31 -9.10 -1.33
C PRO A 79 -58.84 -9.36 -0.96
N HIS A 80 -58.60 -10.43 -0.20
CA HIS A 80 -57.28 -10.93 0.17
C HIS A 80 -56.40 -11.11 -1.07
N GLN A 81 -55.27 -10.40 -1.13
CA GLN A 81 -54.24 -10.66 -2.14
C GLN A 81 -53.62 -12.03 -1.88
N PRO A 82 -53.47 -12.89 -2.91
CA PRO A 82 -52.68 -14.11 -2.76
C PRO A 82 -51.20 -13.73 -2.54
N ALA A 83 -50.56 -14.43 -1.60
CA ALA A 83 -49.13 -14.30 -1.35
C ALA A 83 -48.32 -14.53 -2.64
N PRO A 84 -47.21 -13.80 -2.88
CA PRO A 84 -46.38 -14.03 -4.05
C PRO A 84 -45.77 -15.43 -3.97
N ALA A 85 -46.02 -16.24 -5.00
CA ALA A 85 -45.41 -17.55 -5.18
C ALA A 85 -43.89 -17.41 -5.25
N ALA A 86 -43.18 -18.31 -4.56
CA ALA A 86 -41.72 -18.37 -4.61
C ALA A 86 -41.24 -18.68 -6.04
N PRO A 87 -40.22 -17.99 -6.56
CA PRO A 87 -39.68 -18.28 -7.88
C PRO A 87 -38.88 -19.60 -7.86
N VAL A 88 -39.05 -20.38 -8.91
CA VAL A 88 -38.31 -21.61 -9.19
C VAL A 88 -36.83 -21.26 -9.43
N PRO A 89 -35.86 -22.01 -8.88
CA PRO A 89 -34.45 -21.61 -9.00
C PRO A 89 -33.90 -21.86 -10.41
N ASP A 90 -33.42 -20.79 -11.05
CA ASP A 90 -32.64 -20.86 -12.29
C ASP A 90 -31.23 -21.38 -12.00
N THR A 91 -30.82 -22.39 -12.77
CA THR A 91 -29.55 -23.10 -12.73
C THR A 91 -28.40 -22.27 -13.31
N THR A 92 -28.13 -21.10 -12.72
CA THR A 92 -26.88 -20.35 -12.96
C THR A 92 -26.41 -19.73 -11.65
N GLY A 93 -25.20 -20.10 -11.20
CA GLY A 93 -24.68 -19.90 -9.84
C GLY A 93 -24.41 -18.44 -9.41
N HIS A 94 -25.43 -17.61 -9.37
CA HIS A 94 -25.39 -16.30 -8.73
C HIS A 94 -26.08 -16.40 -7.37
N VAL A 95 -25.29 -16.29 -6.30
CA VAL A 95 -25.84 -16.09 -4.94
C VAL A 95 -26.26 -14.63 -4.84
N PRO A 96 -27.56 -14.30 -4.71
CA PRO A 96 -27.98 -12.93 -4.51
C PRO A 96 -27.62 -12.51 -3.08
N LEU A 97 -26.75 -11.50 -2.95
CA LEU A 97 -26.51 -10.86 -1.67
C LEU A 97 -27.69 -9.93 -1.35
N PRO A 98 -28.13 -9.86 -0.08
CA PRO A 98 -29.19 -8.94 0.32
C PRO A 98 -28.74 -7.48 0.08
N PRO A 99 -29.65 -6.56 -0.27
CA PRO A 99 -29.32 -5.16 -0.44
C PRO A 99 -28.76 -4.60 0.88
N GLY A 100 -27.53 -4.10 0.85
CA GLY A 100 -26.86 -3.54 2.02
C GLY A 100 -27.63 -2.35 2.57
N GLY A 101 -28.23 -2.52 3.75
CA GLY A 101 -28.82 -1.42 4.51
C GLY A 101 -27.73 -0.49 5.06
N PRO A 102 -28.06 0.79 5.35
CA PRO A 102 -27.09 1.73 5.91
C PRO A 102 -26.61 1.22 7.28
N VAL A 103 -25.30 1.03 7.41
CA VAL A 103 -24.63 0.71 8.67
C VAL A 103 -24.67 1.95 9.56
N ALA A 104 -25.27 1.83 10.74
CA ALA A 104 -25.32 2.92 11.71
C ALA A 104 -23.89 3.29 12.12
N VAL A 105 -23.51 4.54 11.86
CA VAL A 105 -22.25 5.11 12.31
C VAL A 105 -22.38 5.38 13.82
N PRO A 106 -21.54 4.80 14.69
CA PRO A 106 -21.58 5.14 16.12
C PRO A 106 -21.23 6.62 16.31
N SER A 107 -22.10 7.35 17.01
CA SER A 107 -21.86 8.73 17.40
C SER A 107 -20.77 8.79 18.48
N VAL A 108 -19.65 9.44 18.15
CA VAL A 108 -18.54 9.69 19.07
C VAL A 108 -18.98 10.74 20.12
N PRO A 109 -18.83 10.49 21.44
CA PRO A 109 -19.09 11.49 22.46
C PRO A 109 -18.14 12.71 22.32
N PRO A 110 -18.55 13.92 22.72
CA PRO A 110 -17.68 15.09 22.66
C PRO A 110 -16.49 14.89 23.61
N ALA A 111 -15.28 14.80 23.07
CA ALA A 111 -14.06 14.73 23.87
C ALA A 111 -13.73 16.13 24.43
N THR A 112 -13.76 16.27 25.75
CA THR A 112 -13.12 17.39 26.46
C THR A 112 -11.62 17.35 26.19
N ALA A 113 -11.09 18.47 25.68
CA ALA A 113 -9.73 18.62 25.14
C ALA A 113 -8.63 18.41 26.21
N ALA A 114 -8.21 17.17 26.40
CA ALA A 114 -6.85 16.84 26.80
C ALA A 114 -6.06 16.49 25.51
N ALA A 115 -4.76 16.73 25.51
CA ALA A 115 -3.90 16.27 24.40
C ALA A 115 -4.09 14.75 24.22
N PRO A 116 -4.23 14.23 22.99
CA PRO A 116 -4.47 12.80 22.79
C PRO A 116 -3.30 11.99 23.36
N ASP A 117 -3.58 11.15 24.36
CA ASP A 117 -2.61 10.16 24.83
C ASP A 117 -2.45 9.13 23.70
N PRO A 118 -1.26 8.98 23.10
CA PRO A 118 -1.09 8.03 22.00
C PRO A 118 -1.52 6.64 22.44
N THR A 119 -1.28 6.23 23.70
CA THR A 119 -1.51 4.87 24.22
C THR A 119 -2.99 4.46 24.21
N THR A 120 -3.91 5.43 24.15
CA THR A 120 -5.36 5.21 24.11
C THR A 120 -6.04 5.75 22.85
N THR A 121 -5.36 6.58 22.07
CA THR A 121 -5.88 7.10 20.79
C THR A 121 -5.89 5.99 19.74
N THR A 122 -6.92 5.91 18.90
CA THR A 122 -6.91 5.00 17.73
C THR A 122 -5.91 5.49 16.69
N LEU A 123 -4.87 4.71 16.41
CA LEU A 123 -3.76 5.13 15.53
C LEU A 123 -3.57 4.16 14.35
N ALA A 124 -3.07 4.71 13.24
CA ALA A 124 -2.45 3.94 12.17
C ALA A 124 -0.97 4.30 12.08
N VAL A 125 -0.09 3.33 12.32
CA VAL A 125 1.36 3.51 12.32
C VAL A 125 1.98 2.69 11.20
N LEU A 126 2.90 3.26 10.43
CA LEU A 126 3.71 2.54 9.45
C LEU A 126 5.17 2.53 9.89
N LEU A 127 5.67 1.35 10.25
CA LEU A 127 7.05 1.12 10.63
C LEU A 127 7.88 0.76 9.39
N ILE A 128 8.82 1.63 9.03
CA ILE A 128 9.67 1.54 7.83
C ILE A 128 11.09 1.15 8.25
N GLY A 129 11.85 0.49 7.39
CA GLY A 129 13.27 0.19 7.67
C GLY A 129 13.79 -1.02 6.91
N PRO A 130 15.12 -1.27 6.93
CA PRO A 130 15.73 -2.38 6.22
C PRO A 130 15.35 -3.74 6.83
N ALA A 131 15.70 -4.83 6.13
CA ALA A 131 15.76 -6.15 6.77
C ALA A 131 16.69 -6.08 8.00
N GLY A 132 16.44 -6.88 9.04
CA GLY A 132 17.22 -6.83 10.28
C GLY A 132 16.93 -5.66 11.24
N ALA A 133 16.21 -4.61 10.83
CA ALA A 133 15.93 -3.44 11.70
C ALA A 133 15.01 -3.70 12.91
N GLY A 134 14.43 -4.89 13.02
CA GLY A 134 13.53 -5.24 14.13
C GLY A 134 12.06 -4.83 13.95
N LYS A 135 11.66 -4.34 12.77
CA LYS A 135 10.30 -3.83 12.50
C LYS A 135 9.18 -4.75 12.99
N THR A 136 9.14 -5.99 12.51
CA THR A 136 8.07 -6.94 12.84
C THR A 136 8.04 -7.27 14.33
N SER A 137 9.21 -7.38 14.98
CA SER A 137 9.31 -7.67 16.41
C SER A 137 8.81 -6.50 17.27
N VAL A 138 9.25 -5.27 16.94
CA VAL A 138 8.79 -4.04 17.60
C VAL A 138 7.31 -3.81 17.36
N ALA A 139 6.81 -4.04 16.14
CA ALA A 139 5.40 -3.85 15.81
C ALA A 139 4.49 -4.81 16.60
N LYS A 140 4.88 -6.09 16.70
CA LYS A 140 4.16 -7.07 17.53
C LYS A 140 4.18 -6.69 19.00
N TYR A 141 5.36 -6.43 19.55
CA TYR A 141 5.49 -6.02 20.94
C TYR A 141 4.66 -4.77 21.25
N TRP A 142 4.77 -3.73 20.41
CA TRP A 142 3.98 -2.52 20.56
C TRP A 142 2.48 -2.83 20.56
N ALA A 143 1.98 -3.56 19.55
CA ALA A 143 0.57 -3.93 19.48
C ALA A 143 0.08 -4.71 20.72
N ASP A 144 0.88 -5.66 21.22
CA ASP A 144 0.56 -6.48 22.39
C ASP A 144 0.49 -5.67 23.70
N HIS A 145 1.20 -4.54 23.78
CA HIS A 145 1.32 -3.73 25.01
C HIS A 145 0.47 -2.45 24.98
N ARG A 146 -0.35 -2.27 23.95
CA ARG A 146 -1.28 -1.14 23.82
C ARG A 146 -2.45 -1.26 24.78
N ARG A 147 -2.94 -0.12 25.29
CA ARG A 147 -4.14 -0.05 26.15
C ARG A 147 -5.45 -0.15 25.37
N VAL A 148 -5.38 -0.20 24.04
CA VAL A 148 -6.52 -0.34 23.13
C VAL A 148 -6.30 -1.50 22.17
N PRO A 149 -7.37 -2.14 21.67
CA PRO A 149 -7.25 -3.16 20.63
C PRO A 149 -6.40 -2.65 19.47
N THR A 150 -5.34 -3.40 19.16
CA THR A 150 -4.35 -3.01 18.16
C THR A 150 -4.00 -4.20 17.28
N ALA A 151 -4.17 -4.04 15.97
CA ALA A 151 -3.80 -5.05 14.97
C ALA A 151 -2.36 -4.83 14.48
N HIS A 152 -1.63 -5.92 14.31
CA HIS A 152 -0.37 -5.92 13.56
C HIS A 152 -0.62 -6.44 12.14
N ILE A 153 -0.17 -5.70 11.13
CA ILE A 153 -0.32 -6.06 9.70
C ILE A 153 1.05 -6.04 9.03
N SER A 154 1.66 -7.21 8.89
CA SER A 154 2.91 -7.32 8.13
C SER A 154 2.64 -7.42 6.63
N LEU A 155 3.32 -6.57 5.85
CA LEU A 155 3.23 -6.66 4.39
C LEU A 155 3.78 -7.99 3.87
N ASP A 156 4.87 -8.48 4.46
CA ASP A 156 5.49 -9.74 4.02
C ASP A 156 4.52 -10.92 4.25
N ASP A 157 3.86 -10.98 5.40
CA ASP A 157 2.86 -12.01 5.71
C ASP A 157 1.66 -11.95 4.74
N VAL A 158 1.14 -10.74 4.44
CA VAL A 158 0.03 -10.55 3.49
C VAL A 158 0.43 -10.95 2.07
N ARG A 159 1.68 -10.72 1.68
CA ARG A 159 2.19 -11.11 0.36
C ARG A 159 2.26 -12.64 0.22
N GLU A 160 2.62 -13.34 1.30
CA GLU A 160 2.66 -14.81 1.35
C GLU A 160 1.28 -15.48 1.31
N TRP A 161 0.18 -14.73 1.40
CA TRP A 161 -1.17 -15.27 1.14
C TRP A 161 -1.36 -15.72 -0.30
N VAL A 162 -0.59 -15.18 -1.25
CA VAL A 162 -0.48 -15.75 -2.59
C VAL A 162 0.30 -17.06 -2.47
N ARG A 163 -0.39 -18.19 -2.60
CA ARG A 163 0.24 -19.53 -2.54
C ARG A 163 0.61 -20.04 -3.93
N SER A 164 -0.38 -20.22 -4.80
CA SER A 164 -0.14 -20.56 -6.20
C SER A 164 0.24 -19.30 -6.98
N GLY A 165 1.33 -19.36 -7.74
CA GLY A 165 1.83 -18.22 -8.52
C GLY A 165 2.60 -17.17 -7.69
N TYR A 166 3.03 -17.50 -6.47
CA TYR A 166 3.91 -16.62 -5.69
C TYR A 166 5.21 -16.33 -6.46
N ALA A 167 5.56 -15.05 -6.59
CA ALA A 167 6.72 -14.60 -7.34
C ALA A 167 7.81 -14.13 -6.37
N ASP A 168 8.71 -15.04 -5.98
CA ASP A 168 9.71 -14.80 -4.94
C ASP A 168 10.78 -13.78 -5.37
N PRO A 169 10.90 -12.62 -4.71
CA PRO A 169 11.91 -11.61 -5.04
C PRO A 169 13.35 -12.11 -4.89
N GLN A 170 13.60 -13.16 -4.09
CA GLN A 170 14.94 -13.75 -3.95
C GLN A 170 15.38 -14.49 -5.20
N THR A 171 14.43 -14.97 -6.01
CA THR A 171 14.73 -15.59 -7.31
C THR A 171 14.91 -14.57 -8.44
N GLY A 172 14.72 -13.28 -8.14
CA GLY A 172 14.83 -12.18 -9.09
C GLY A 172 13.64 -11.24 -9.02
N TRP A 173 13.92 -9.94 -9.06
CA TRP A 173 12.88 -8.92 -9.16
C TRP A 173 12.31 -8.88 -10.59
N ASN A 174 11.00 -9.02 -10.73
CA ASN A 174 10.29 -8.93 -12.01
C ASN A 174 8.91 -8.24 -11.86
N GLU A 175 8.17 -8.14 -12.96
CA GLU A 175 6.84 -7.51 -12.98
C GLU A 175 5.83 -8.22 -12.07
N HIS A 176 5.92 -9.54 -11.93
CA HIS A 176 5.02 -10.32 -11.06
C HIS A 176 5.33 -10.08 -9.57
N SER A 177 6.60 -10.09 -9.17
CA SER A 177 6.98 -9.79 -7.78
C SER A 177 6.60 -8.36 -7.42
N GLU A 178 6.81 -7.40 -8.33
CA GLU A 178 6.39 -6.02 -8.14
C GLU A 178 4.86 -5.89 -8.03
N ALA A 179 4.10 -6.54 -8.91
CA ALA A 179 2.64 -6.56 -8.87
C ALA A 179 2.11 -7.14 -7.54
N GLN A 180 2.75 -8.20 -7.03
CA GLN A 180 2.40 -8.79 -5.73
C GLN A 180 2.70 -7.83 -4.56
N TYR A 181 3.82 -7.12 -4.57
CA TYR A 181 4.09 -6.08 -3.57
C TYR A 181 3.06 -4.94 -3.62
N ARG A 182 2.72 -4.45 -4.82
CA ARG A 182 1.69 -3.42 -5.01
C ARG A 182 0.32 -3.88 -4.51
N LEU A 183 -0.06 -5.13 -4.80
CA LEU A 183 -1.29 -5.74 -4.32
C LEU A 183 -1.29 -5.87 -2.80
N ALA A 184 -0.20 -6.40 -2.21
CA ALA A 184 -0.06 -6.56 -0.77
C ALA A 184 -0.22 -5.22 -0.03
N ARG A 185 0.48 -4.15 -0.47
CA ARG A 185 0.32 -2.79 0.11
C ARG A 185 -1.13 -2.32 0.09
N ARG A 186 -1.82 -2.49 -1.03
CA ARG A 186 -3.22 -2.10 -1.18
C ARG A 186 -4.11 -2.92 -0.23
N THR A 187 -3.89 -4.22 -0.12
CA THR A 187 -4.60 -5.11 0.82
C THR A 187 -4.36 -4.70 2.27
N CYS A 188 -3.10 -4.47 2.66
CA CYS A 188 -2.75 -3.97 3.99
C CYS A 188 -3.47 -2.66 4.31
N GLY A 189 -3.53 -1.72 3.36
CA GLY A 189 -4.24 -0.46 3.54
C GLY A 189 -5.76 -0.61 3.68
N PHE A 190 -6.38 -1.53 2.92
CA PHE A 190 -7.79 -1.86 3.12
C PHE A 190 -8.06 -2.47 4.50
N SER A 191 -7.21 -3.40 4.94
CA SER A 191 -7.30 -4.00 6.28
C SER A 191 -7.15 -2.94 7.37
N ALA A 192 -6.15 -2.05 7.27
CA ALA A 192 -5.95 -0.95 8.20
C ALA A 192 -7.19 -0.06 8.30
N ARG A 193 -7.75 0.37 7.15
CA ARG A 193 -9.00 1.16 7.13
C ARG A 193 -10.16 0.44 7.80
N ASN A 194 -10.29 -0.87 7.59
CA ASN A 194 -11.34 -1.67 8.22
C ASN A 194 -11.17 -1.72 9.74
N PHE A 195 -9.95 -1.93 10.25
CA PHE A 195 -9.68 -1.89 11.69
C PHE A 195 -9.98 -0.51 12.29
N LEU A 196 -9.49 0.56 11.66
CA LEU A 196 -9.73 1.92 12.12
C LEU A 196 -11.23 2.27 12.16
N ALA A 197 -11.99 1.85 11.14
CA ALA A 197 -13.45 2.06 11.09
C ALA A 197 -14.21 1.34 12.21
N ASN A 198 -13.59 0.34 12.84
CA ASN A 198 -14.13 -0.42 13.97
C ASN A 198 -13.44 -0.06 15.30
N GLY A 199 -12.72 1.06 15.37
CA GLY A 199 -12.05 1.52 16.61
C GLY A 199 -10.85 0.67 17.03
N ILE A 200 -10.28 -0.11 16.12
CA ILE A 200 -9.08 -0.93 16.36
C ILE A 200 -7.89 -0.18 15.76
N SER A 201 -6.88 0.12 16.59
CA SER A 201 -5.62 0.70 16.13
C SER A 201 -4.89 -0.30 15.23
N CYS A 202 -3.96 0.15 14.40
CA CYS A 202 -3.12 -0.76 13.64
C CYS A 202 -1.69 -0.26 13.47
N ILE A 203 -0.74 -1.19 13.50
CA ILE A 203 0.65 -0.98 13.11
C ILE A 203 0.98 -1.88 11.91
N LEU A 204 1.55 -1.27 10.89
CA LEU A 204 1.98 -1.91 9.66
C LEU A 204 3.51 -1.90 9.58
N ASP A 205 4.12 -2.96 9.06
CA ASP A 205 5.56 -2.97 8.77
C ASP A 205 5.86 -3.33 7.31
N ASP A 206 6.76 -2.54 6.69
CA ASP A 206 7.17 -2.70 5.30
C ASP A 206 8.59 -2.13 5.07
N ALA A 207 9.28 -2.65 4.07
CA ALA A 207 10.49 -2.06 3.52
C ALA A 207 10.12 -1.00 2.46
N VAL A 208 9.70 0.18 2.92
CA VAL A 208 9.43 1.33 2.03
C VAL A 208 10.74 2.04 1.71
N PHE A 209 11.12 2.05 0.44
CA PHE A 209 12.33 2.73 0.00
C PHE A 209 12.06 4.19 -0.39
N PRO A 210 12.94 5.13 -0.01
CA PRO A 210 12.77 6.56 -0.32
C PRO A 210 12.97 6.85 -1.82
N ASP A 211 13.76 6.03 -2.52
CA ASP A 211 14.08 6.15 -3.95
C ASP A 211 13.03 5.49 -4.87
N ARG A 212 11.91 4.98 -4.34
CA ARG A 212 10.86 4.27 -5.11
C ARG A 212 9.49 4.95 -4.96
N PRO A 213 9.27 6.15 -5.51
CA PRO A 213 8.05 6.94 -5.28
C PRO A 213 6.75 6.24 -5.71
N VAL A 214 6.77 5.44 -6.79
CA VAL A 214 5.59 4.72 -7.32
C VAL A 214 5.01 3.73 -6.31
N VAL A 215 5.86 3.13 -5.48
CA VAL A 215 5.48 2.18 -4.42
C VAL A 215 5.91 2.66 -3.03
N GLY A 216 6.14 3.96 -2.91
CA GLY A 216 6.68 4.61 -1.71
C GLY A 216 5.60 5.03 -0.72
N LEU A 217 5.96 5.92 0.19
CA LEU A 217 5.09 6.39 1.27
C LEU A 217 3.75 6.98 0.79
N GLY A 218 3.73 7.65 -0.37
CA GLY A 218 2.50 8.21 -0.95
C GLY A 218 1.44 7.14 -1.27
N GLY A 219 1.85 5.93 -1.65
CA GLY A 219 0.93 4.81 -1.86
C GLY A 219 0.27 4.34 -0.57
N TRP A 220 1.06 4.24 0.52
CA TRP A 220 0.55 3.90 1.84
C TRP A 220 -0.47 4.92 2.35
N LYS A 221 -0.18 6.21 2.25
CA LYS A 221 -1.13 7.28 2.58
C LYS A 221 -2.42 7.20 1.79
N ARG A 222 -2.34 6.91 0.49
CA ARG A 222 -3.52 6.74 -0.37
C ARG A 222 -4.40 5.57 0.09
N HIS A 223 -3.81 4.47 0.52
CA HIS A 223 -4.55 3.26 0.87
C HIS A 223 -5.04 3.24 2.32
N VAL A 224 -4.28 3.79 3.26
CA VAL A 224 -4.67 3.85 4.68
C VAL A 224 -5.45 5.12 4.99
N GLY A 225 -4.96 6.27 4.54
CA GLY A 225 -5.53 7.59 4.80
C GLY A 225 -4.48 8.62 5.26
N PRO A 226 -4.87 9.91 5.33
CA PRO A 226 -3.97 11.00 5.69
C PRO A 226 -3.49 10.96 7.16
N GLY A 227 -4.19 10.24 8.03
CA GLY A 227 -3.80 10.06 9.44
C GLY A 227 -2.75 8.97 9.70
N LEU A 228 -2.20 8.35 8.65
CA LEU A 228 -1.14 7.35 8.79
C LEU A 228 0.15 8.00 9.29
N LEU A 229 0.72 7.50 10.39
CA LEU A 229 1.96 7.98 11.01
C LEU A 229 3.16 7.08 10.64
N PRO A 230 4.04 7.48 9.70
CA PRO A 230 5.25 6.75 9.37
C PRO A 230 6.37 7.02 10.38
N VAL A 231 7.08 5.97 10.76
CA VAL A 231 8.30 6.03 11.58
C VAL A 231 9.33 5.10 10.97
N VAL A 232 10.56 5.55 10.83
CA VAL A 232 11.65 4.76 10.25
C VAL A 232 12.50 4.18 11.38
N LEU A 233 12.66 2.86 11.43
CA LEU A 233 13.72 2.20 12.20
C LEU A 233 14.97 2.08 11.32
N LEU A 234 16.06 2.71 11.73
CA LEU A 234 17.29 2.76 10.95
C LEU A 234 18.54 2.57 11.84
N PRO A 235 18.75 1.36 12.41
CA PRO A 235 19.97 1.04 13.13
C PRO A 235 21.20 1.01 12.20
N GLY A 236 22.39 1.01 12.80
CA GLY A 236 23.68 0.84 12.13
C GLY A 236 23.73 -0.42 11.28
N LEU A 237 24.52 -0.37 10.20
CA LEU A 237 24.66 -1.49 9.25
C LEU A 237 25.19 -2.75 9.95
N ASP A 238 26.16 -2.59 10.83
CA ASP A 238 26.74 -3.65 11.67
C ASP A 238 25.66 -4.37 12.49
N ILE A 239 24.81 -3.61 13.19
CA ILE A 239 23.70 -4.16 13.99
C ILE A 239 22.69 -4.88 13.11
N VAL A 240 22.38 -4.32 11.94
CA VAL A 240 21.46 -4.96 11.00
C VAL A 240 22.02 -6.27 10.47
N LEU A 241 23.32 -6.34 10.16
CA LEU A 241 24.00 -7.56 9.72
C LEU A 241 24.01 -8.62 10.82
N GLU A 242 24.33 -8.24 12.06
CA GLU A 242 24.30 -9.13 13.23
C GLU A 242 22.91 -9.74 13.42
N ARG A 243 21.86 -8.90 13.51
CA ARG A 243 20.47 -9.36 13.64
C ARG A 243 20.01 -10.20 12.46
N ASN A 244 20.52 -9.92 11.26
CA ASN A 244 20.21 -10.74 10.09
C ASN A 244 20.91 -12.10 10.17
N ALA A 245 22.13 -12.18 10.71
CA ALA A 245 22.86 -13.44 10.89
C ALA A 245 22.12 -14.47 11.77
N GLU A 246 21.33 -14.00 12.73
CA GLU A 246 20.49 -14.85 13.59
C GLU A 246 19.25 -15.42 12.89
N ARG A 247 18.91 -14.92 11.68
CA ARG A 247 17.73 -15.38 10.94
C ARG A 247 18.01 -16.67 10.18
N SER A 248 16.94 -17.43 9.96
CA SER A 248 16.96 -18.66 9.17
C SER A 248 15.89 -18.66 8.08
N GLY A 249 16.05 -19.57 7.11
CA GLY A 249 15.14 -19.74 5.98
C GLY A 249 15.04 -18.48 5.11
N ASN A 250 13.87 -18.28 4.49
CA ASN A 250 13.63 -17.19 3.53
C ASN A 250 13.72 -15.79 4.15
N ARG A 251 13.84 -15.65 5.47
CA ARG A 251 13.99 -14.35 6.14
C ARG A 251 15.47 -13.94 6.32
N ARG A 252 16.43 -14.85 6.08
CA ARG A 252 17.87 -14.56 6.02
C ARG A 252 18.23 -14.12 4.61
N LEU A 253 18.58 -12.85 4.44
CA LEU A 253 19.13 -12.33 3.19
C LEU A 253 20.66 -12.44 3.19
N THR A 254 21.33 -12.39 2.04
CA THR A 254 22.81 -12.30 2.01
C THR A 254 23.29 -10.99 2.59
N ASP A 255 24.52 -10.97 3.12
CA ASP A 255 25.08 -9.77 3.75
C ASP A 255 25.21 -8.61 2.73
N GLU A 256 25.56 -8.91 1.47
CA GLU A 256 25.59 -7.90 0.40
C GLU A 256 24.20 -7.31 0.13
N GLU A 257 23.15 -8.13 0.16
CA GLU A 257 21.78 -7.68 -0.10
C GLU A 257 21.27 -6.82 1.06
N VAL A 258 21.59 -7.21 2.30
CA VAL A 258 21.32 -6.41 3.48
C VAL A 258 22.00 -5.05 3.41
N ALA A 259 23.30 -5.01 3.09
CA ALA A 259 24.04 -3.77 2.95
C ALA A 259 23.48 -2.88 1.84
N ARG A 260 23.08 -3.47 0.70
CA ARG A 260 22.42 -2.76 -0.41
C ARG A 260 21.09 -2.16 -0.01
N ILE A 261 20.24 -2.92 0.70
CA ILE A 261 18.94 -2.44 1.19
C ILE A 261 19.16 -1.31 2.21
N HIS A 262 20.07 -1.50 3.17
CA HIS A 262 20.41 -0.51 4.19
C HIS A 262 20.89 0.81 3.58
N GLY A 263 21.84 0.75 2.64
CA GLY A 263 22.36 1.93 1.95
C GLY A 263 21.29 2.72 1.20
N ARG A 264 20.30 2.03 0.60
CA ARG A 264 19.14 2.71 -0.02
C ARG A 264 18.20 3.33 1.01
N MET A 265 18.02 2.68 2.16
CA MET A 265 17.21 3.20 3.27
C MET A 265 17.83 4.42 3.95
N ALA A 266 19.16 4.60 3.87
CA ALA A 266 19.82 5.82 4.32
C ALA A 266 19.29 7.09 3.62
N GLY A 267 18.65 6.97 2.45
CA GLY A 267 17.94 8.08 1.81
C GLY A 267 16.76 8.65 2.61
N TRP A 268 16.35 8.01 3.71
CA TRP A 268 15.39 8.57 4.65
C TRP A 268 15.99 9.69 5.50
N TYR A 269 17.31 9.74 5.70
CA TYR A 269 17.95 10.88 6.35
C TYR A 269 17.65 12.16 5.56
N GLY A 270 17.21 13.22 6.26
CA GLY A 270 16.82 14.48 5.62
C GLY A 270 15.42 14.51 5.02
N SER A 271 14.64 13.41 5.07
CA SER A 271 13.26 13.38 4.60
C SER A 271 12.25 14.14 5.49
N GLY A 272 12.65 14.47 6.72
CA GLY A 272 11.76 15.04 7.75
C GLY A 272 10.86 14.01 8.44
N LEU A 273 10.94 12.72 8.08
CA LEU A 273 10.27 11.67 8.83
C LEU A 273 10.95 11.42 10.19
N PRO A 274 10.20 11.02 11.23
CA PRO A 274 10.81 10.52 12.45
C PRO A 274 11.63 9.26 12.19
N ILE A 275 12.89 9.27 12.65
CA ILE A 275 13.82 8.15 12.56
C ILE A 275 14.21 7.73 13.98
N ILE A 276 14.12 6.43 14.25
CA ILE A 276 14.61 5.79 15.46
C ILE A 276 15.83 4.96 15.07
N ASP A 277 16.99 5.35 15.58
CA ASP A 277 18.16 4.48 15.63
C ASP A 277 18.04 3.59 16.88
N ASN A 278 17.71 2.31 16.67
CA ASN A 278 17.59 1.32 17.74
C ASN A 278 18.81 0.37 17.79
N SER A 279 19.99 0.88 17.43
CA SER A 279 21.23 0.09 17.46
C SER A 279 21.55 -0.43 18.86
N GLN A 280 21.30 0.39 19.89
CA GLN A 280 21.62 0.10 21.28
C GLN A 280 20.36 -0.14 22.15
N LEU A 281 19.20 -0.30 21.51
CA LEU A 281 17.93 -0.47 22.20
C LEU A 281 17.41 -1.89 21.99
N ASP A 282 16.84 -2.45 23.05
CA ASP A 282 16.05 -3.67 22.94
C ASP A 282 14.63 -3.39 22.39
N ILE A 283 13.81 -4.43 22.29
CA ILE A 283 12.45 -4.32 21.73
C ILE A 283 11.55 -3.42 22.62
N PRO A 284 11.40 -3.67 23.94
CA PRO A 284 10.68 -2.78 24.85
C PRO A 284 11.13 -1.31 24.78
N GLU A 285 12.43 -1.03 24.83
CA GLU A 285 12.99 0.31 24.77
C GLU A 285 12.67 1.00 23.43
N THR A 286 12.79 0.26 22.33
CA THR A 286 12.41 0.77 21.00
C THR A 286 10.91 1.10 20.93
N ALA A 287 10.06 0.26 21.51
CA ALA A 287 8.61 0.49 21.54
C ALA A 287 8.23 1.69 22.41
N HIS A 288 8.91 1.90 23.53
CA HIS A 288 8.75 3.11 24.35
C HIS A 288 9.14 4.37 23.56
N LEU A 289 10.29 4.36 22.88
CA LEU A 289 10.71 5.48 22.03
C LEU A 289 9.76 5.71 20.86
N LEU A 290 9.14 4.66 20.32
CA LEU A 290 8.07 4.77 19.33
C LEU A 290 6.87 5.54 19.89
N ASP A 291 6.42 5.26 21.11
CA ASP A 291 5.33 6.03 21.75
C ASP A 291 5.67 7.52 21.91
N GLU A 292 6.91 7.85 22.28
CA GLU A 292 7.34 9.24 22.37
C GLU A 292 7.34 9.95 21.01
N VAL A 293 7.82 9.27 19.97
CA VAL A 293 7.81 9.78 18.58
C VAL A 293 6.38 10.01 18.10
N LEU A 294 5.48 9.07 18.37
CA LEU A 294 4.07 9.18 18.00
C LEU A 294 3.39 10.31 18.77
N SER A 295 3.66 10.47 20.07
CA SER A 295 3.18 11.59 20.88
C SER A 295 3.52 12.94 20.25
N ARG A 296 4.79 13.13 19.86
CA ARG A 296 5.26 14.36 19.21
C ARG A 296 4.59 14.57 17.85
N SER A 297 4.43 13.51 17.07
CA SER A 297 3.82 13.57 15.74
C SER A 297 2.33 13.91 15.80
N ILE A 298 1.63 13.49 16.86
CA ILE A 298 0.22 13.83 17.09
C ILE A 298 0.07 15.28 17.58
N ALA A 299 0.94 15.69 18.52
CA ALA A 299 0.91 17.04 19.07
C ALA A 299 1.29 18.13 18.04
N SER A 300 2.23 17.82 17.15
CA SER A 300 2.70 18.70 16.09
C SER A 300 2.73 17.94 14.76
N PRO A 301 1.58 17.82 14.06
CA PRO A 301 1.48 17.09 12.81
C PRO A 301 2.48 17.60 11.78
N PRO A 302 3.47 16.80 11.38
CA PRO A 302 4.45 17.18 10.38
C PRO A 302 3.82 17.28 8.97
N SER A 303 4.42 18.09 8.09
CA SER A 303 3.86 18.46 6.78
C SER A 303 4.24 17.55 5.61
N TRP A 304 4.77 16.34 5.86
CA TRP A 304 5.16 15.38 4.82
C TRP A 304 3.97 14.70 4.16
#